data_AF-A0A519VCS2-F1
#
_entry.id   AF-A0A519VCS2-F1
#
_cell.length_a   1.000
_cell.length_b   1.000
_cell.length_c   1.000
_cell.angle_alpha   90.00
_cell.angle_beta   90.00
_cell.angle_gamma   90.00
#
_symmetry.space_group_name_H-M   'P 1'
#
loop_
_entity.id
_entity.type
_entity.pdbx_description
1 polymer ?
#
loop_
_entity_poly.entity_id
_entity_poly.type
_entity_poly.pdbx_seq_one_letter_code
_entity_poly.pdbx_strand_id
1 'polypeptide(L)'
;MRKLIIIFIITSIIHVNTFAQSNDQASLTQSLVSKSLSIDSALIQLYNFSKENPFFIEKMMPQKFNNLSVTYEYNKGRYIPVQGASKTQALSLFSEGKTTLEKFNLYGSFKYVRATEDSTRWAHQSRLNTNTPYYFGSIKNNHYERSVYKINAAVSRAMIGDNLPISLGVDYRLGNHFSNKCRL
;
A
#
# COMPACT_ATOMS: atom_id res chain seq x y z
N MET A 1 38.19 -42.71 50.31
CA MET A 1 36.73 -42.43 50.30
C MET A 1 36.41 -40.96 50.58
N ARG A 2 36.96 -40.33 51.63
CA ARG A 2 36.70 -38.92 51.98
C ARG A 2 37.03 -37.89 50.89
N LYS A 3 38.08 -38.12 50.07
CA LYS A 3 38.47 -37.25 48.94
C LYS A 3 37.51 -37.31 47.74
N LEU A 4 36.87 -38.45 47.50
CA LEU A 4 35.89 -38.63 46.41
C LEU A 4 34.57 -37.92 46.72
N ILE A 5 34.17 -37.89 47.99
CA ILE A 5 32.96 -37.17 48.45
C ILE A 5 33.12 -35.65 48.27
N ILE A 6 34.31 -35.11 48.56
CA ILE A 6 34.59 -33.67 48.40
C ILE A 6 34.55 -33.26 46.92
N ILE A 7 35.13 -34.08 46.02
CA ILE A 7 35.07 -33.81 44.58
C ILE A 7 33.62 -33.83 44.09
N PHE A 8 32.81 -34.79 44.55
CA PHE A 8 31.41 -34.90 44.14
C PHE A 8 30.58 -33.68 44.59
N ILE A 9 30.83 -33.16 45.79
CA ILE A 9 30.18 -31.95 46.32
C ILE A 9 30.61 -30.70 45.55
N ILE A 10 31.90 -30.58 45.20
CA ILE A 10 32.39 -29.43 44.42
C ILE A 10 31.79 -29.47 43.00
N THR A 11 31.72 -30.64 42.37
CA THR A 11 31.15 -30.77 41.02
C THR A 11 29.65 -30.50 40.99
N SER A 12 28.89 -30.85 42.03
CA SER A 12 27.45 -30.58 42.09
C SER A 12 27.13 -29.09 42.32
N ILE A 13 27.98 -28.35 43.03
CA ILE A 13 27.82 -26.90 43.22
C ILE A 13 28.04 -26.12 41.92
N ILE A 14 28.87 -26.62 41.01
CA ILE A 14 29.14 -25.97 39.71
C ILE A 14 27.96 -26.11 38.73
N HIS A 15 27.12 -27.14 38.87
CA HIS A 15 26.03 -27.40 37.92
C HIS A 15 24.75 -26.57 38.16
N VAL A 16 24.65 -25.81 39.26
CA VAL A 16 23.42 -25.07 39.58
C VAL A 16 23.40 -23.66 38.96
N ASN A 17 24.49 -23.18 38.37
CA ASN A 17 24.60 -21.81 37.86
C ASN A 17 24.50 -21.66 36.32
N THR A 18 23.98 -22.66 35.60
CA THR A 18 23.84 -22.59 34.13
C THR A 18 22.37 -22.56 33.67
N PHE A 19 21.58 -21.69 34.29
CA PHE A 19 20.33 -21.19 33.68
C PHE A 19 20.29 -19.67 33.80
N ALA A 20 21.19 -19.01 33.08
CA ALA A 20 21.14 -17.57 32.85
C ALA A 20 20.10 -17.23 31.76
N GLN A 21 18.84 -17.57 31.99
CA GLN A 21 17.74 -16.81 31.38
C GLN A 21 17.32 -15.80 32.44
N SER A 22 17.96 -14.63 32.45
CA SER A 22 17.40 -13.50 33.19
C SER A 22 16.00 -13.24 32.62
N ASN A 23 14.99 -13.12 33.48
CA ASN A 23 13.67 -12.66 33.11
C ASN A 23 13.78 -11.24 32.52
N ASP A 24 14.08 -11.18 31.24
CA ASP A 24 14.45 -9.96 30.55
C ASP A 24 13.15 -9.24 30.18
N GLN A 25 12.66 -8.41 31.09
CA GLN A 25 11.47 -7.59 30.86
C GLN A 25 11.59 -6.76 29.57
N ALA A 26 12.81 -6.44 29.13
CA ALA A 26 13.09 -5.80 27.85
C ALA A 26 12.75 -6.70 26.64
N SER A 27 12.99 -8.01 26.74
CA SER A 27 12.60 -8.97 25.70
C SER A 27 11.07 -9.14 25.59
N LEU A 28 10.36 -9.07 26.73
CA LEU A 28 8.90 -9.10 26.78
C LEU A 28 8.30 -7.82 26.19
N THR A 29 8.81 -6.64 26.54
CA THR A 29 8.34 -5.37 25.96
C THR A 29 8.66 -5.30 24.47
N GLN A 30 9.84 -5.76 24.03
CA GLN A 30 10.19 -5.80 22.62
C GLN A 30 9.38 -6.82 21.82
N SER A 31 8.99 -7.95 22.42
CA SER A 31 8.04 -8.91 21.85
C SER A 31 6.64 -8.31 21.73
N LEU A 32 6.17 -7.57 22.72
CA LEU A 32 4.89 -6.85 22.66
C LEU A 32 4.87 -5.77 21.58
N VAL A 33 5.94 -4.99 21.44
CA VAL A 33 6.12 -4.00 20.36
C VAL A 33 6.19 -4.70 19.00
N SER A 34 6.91 -5.81 18.88
CA SER A 34 6.99 -6.57 17.63
C SER A 34 5.63 -7.16 17.25
N LYS A 35 4.86 -7.63 18.24
CA LYS A 35 3.48 -8.10 18.05
C LYS A 35 2.55 -6.97 17.63
N SER A 36 2.63 -5.79 18.26
CA SER A 36 1.80 -4.64 17.86
C SER A 36 2.12 -4.18 16.44
N LEU A 37 3.40 -4.09 16.08
CA LEU A 37 3.84 -3.77 14.71
C LEU A 37 3.37 -4.82 13.69
N SER A 38 3.42 -6.10 14.06
CA SER A 38 2.95 -7.19 13.20
C SER A 38 1.43 -7.17 13.03
N ILE A 39 0.68 -6.86 14.10
CA ILE A 39 -0.78 -6.69 14.06
C ILE A 39 -1.14 -5.49 13.18
N ASP A 40 -0.49 -4.34 13.35
CA ASP A 40 -0.73 -3.17 12.50
C ASP A 40 -0.43 -3.46 11.03
N SER A 41 0.69 -4.13 10.74
CA SER A 41 1.05 -4.53 9.39
C SER A 41 0.03 -5.52 8.79
N ALA A 42 -0.44 -6.48 9.59
CA ALA A 42 -1.47 -7.44 9.18
C ALA A 42 -2.81 -6.73 8.91
N LEU A 43 -3.21 -5.77 9.75
CA LEU A 43 -4.41 -4.96 9.54
C LEU A 43 -4.33 -4.14 8.26
N ILE A 44 -3.18 -3.54 7.96
CA ILE A 44 -2.95 -2.82 6.69
C ILE A 44 -3.06 -3.77 5.49
N GLN A 45 -2.53 -4.99 5.59
CA GLN A 45 -2.64 -5.98 4.52
C GLN A 45 -4.08 -6.45 4.31
N LEU A 46 -4.80 -6.79 5.38
CA LEU A 46 -6.22 -7.17 5.32
C LEU A 46 -7.08 -6.04 4.75
N TYR A 47 -6.79 -4.82 5.15
CA TYR A 47 -7.41 -3.62 4.61
C TYR A 47 -7.17 -3.47 3.11
N ASN A 48 -5.92 -3.56 2.64
CA ASN A 48 -5.59 -3.49 1.21
C ASN A 48 -6.23 -4.64 0.41
N PHE A 49 -6.20 -5.86 0.94
CA PHE A 49 -6.84 -7.03 0.33
C PHE A 49 -8.35 -6.82 0.16
N SER A 50 -9.01 -6.21 1.14
CA SER A 50 -10.45 -5.93 1.09
C SER A 50 -10.84 -4.83 0.12
N LYS A 51 -9.92 -3.90 -0.18
CA LYS A 51 -10.15 -2.90 -1.25
C LYS A 51 -10.29 -3.56 -2.61
N GLU A 52 -9.55 -4.63 -2.84
CA GLU A 52 -9.55 -5.39 -4.10
C GLU A 52 -10.62 -6.49 -4.10
N ASN A 53 -11.07 -6.94 -2.92
CA ASN A 53 -12.00 -8.05 -2.76
C ASN A 53 -13.23 -7.62 -1.94
N PRO A 54 -14.34 -7.23 -2.60
CA PRO A 54 -15.56 -6.74 -1.96
C PRO A 54 -16.17 -7.67 -0.90
N PHE A 55 -15.91 -8.97 -1.01
CA PHE A 55 -16.45 -10.00 -0.12
C PHE A 55 -16.01 -9.82 1.33
N PHE A 56 -14.81 -9.29 1.56
CA PHE A 56 -14.21 -9.21 2.90
C PHE A 56 -14.32 -7.84 3.56
N ILE A 57 -14.98 -6.87 2.91
CA ILE A 57 -15.13 -5.49 3.41
C ILE A 57 -15.64 -5.45 4.84
N GLU A 58 -16.62 -6.29 5.18
CA GLU A 58 -17.23 -6.33 6.50
C GLU A 58 -16.22 -6.67 7.61
N LYS A 59 -15.45 -7.76 7.44
CA LYS A 59 -14.57 -8.34 8.47
C LYS A 59 -13.19 -7.70 8.52
N MET A 60 -12.65 -7.31 7.37
CA MET A 60 -11.22 -6.98 7.23
C MET A 60 -10.95 -5.49 7.05
N MET A 61 -11.95 -4.66 6.70
CA MET A 61 -11.78 -3.21 6.70
C MET A 61 -12.15 -2.57 8.06
N PRO A 62 -11.38 -1.59 8.54
CA PRO A 62 -11.72 -0.83 9.74
C PRO A 62 -13.08 -0.12 9.59
N GLN A 63 -13.88 -0.14 10.66
CA GLN A 63 -15.17 0.55 10.70
C GLN A 63 -14.97 2.07 10.78
N LYS A 64 -15.86 2.86 10.16
CA LYS A 64 -15.84 4.34 10.16
C LYS A 64 -14.52 4.95 9.65
N PHE A 65 -13.83 4.26 8.76
CA PHE A 65 -12.61 4.75 8.15
C PHE A 65 -12.93 5.75 7.05
N ASN A 66 -12.31 6.92 7.08
CA ASN A 66 -12.33 7.90 5.99
C ASN A 66 -10.94 8.50 5.86
N ASN A 67 -10.48 8.64 4.63
CA ASN A 67 -9.20 9.26 4.32
C ASN A 67 -9.40 10.23 3.14
N LEU A 68 -8.87 11.43 3.30
CA LEU A 68 -8.87 12.47 2.27
C LEU A 68 -7.46 13.03 2.20
N SER A 69 -6.85 12.95 1.03
CA SER A 69 -5.52 13.48 0.80
C SER A 69 -5.44 14.29 -0.49
N VAL A 70 -4.65 15.35 -0.41
CA VAL A 70 -4.29 16.20 -1.54
C VAL A 70 -2.77 16.20 -1.60
N THR A 71 -2.23 15.82 -2.75
CA THR A 71 -0.78 15.74 -2.96
C THR A 71 -0.42 16.59 -4.17
N TYR A 72 0.50 17.53 -3.98
CA TYR A 72 1.11 18.29 -5.06
C TYR A 72 2.58 17.91 -5.15
N GLU A 73 2.99 17.46 -6.33
CA GLU A 73 4.36 17.06 -6.64
C GLU A 73 4.93 18.00 -7.69
N TYR A 74 6.12 18.54 -7.42
CA TYR A 74 6.85 19.38 -8.35
C TYR A 74 8.30 18.88 -8.44
N ASN A 75 8.66 18.34 -9.58
CA ASN A 75 9.99 17.83 -9.86
C ASN A 75 10.64 18.68 -10.96
N LYS A 76 11.87 19.14 -10.74
CA LYS A 76 12.67 19.87 -11.72
C LYS A 76 14.14 19.53 -11.55
N GLY A 77 14.79 19.06 -12.62
CA GLY A 77 16.20 18.69 -12.53
C GLY A 77 16.78 18.21 -13.85
N ARG A 78 18.11 18.08 -13.87
CA ARG A 78 18.87 17.55 -15.00
C ARG A 78 19.30 16.09 -14.81
N TYR A 79 19.24 15.59 -13.57
CA TYR A 79 19.46 14.18 -13.27
C TYR A 79 18.15 13.41 -13.50
N ILE A 80 17.91 13.04 -14.75
CA ILE A 80 16.69 12.38 -15.21
C ILE A 80 17.04 11.20 -16.12
N PRO A 81 16.18 10.17 -16.22
CA PRO A 81 16.31 9.15 -17.25
C PRO A 81 16.37 9.79 -18.65
N VAL A 82 17.05 9.16 -19.61
CA VAL A 82 17.19 9.64 -21.00
C VAL A 82 15.84 9.98 -21.66
N GLN A 83 14.79 9.27 -21.26
CA GLN A 83 13.41 9.40 -21.75
C GLN A 83 12.48 10.16 -20.77
N GLY A 84 13.03 10.69 -19.67
CA GLY A 84 12.29 11.39 -18.61
C GLY A 84 12.03 12.86 -18.94
N ALA A 85 10.99 13.43 -18.33
CA ALA A 85 10.73 14.86 -18.39
C ALA A 85 11.68 15.63 -17.46
N SER A 86 12.15 16.80 -17.87
CA SER A 86 13.00 17.68 -17.04
C SER A 86 12.23 18.41 -15.96
N LYS A 87 10.92 18.60 -16.18
CA LYS A 87 9.98 19.15 -15.22
C LYS A 87 8.70 18.34 -15.26
N THR A 88 8.25 17.92 -14.08
CA THR A 88 6.97 17.26 -13.87
C THR A 88 6.23 17.99 -12.77
N GLN A 89 4.93 18.21 -12.98
CA GLN A 89 4.04 18.75 -11.97
C GLN A 89 2.82 17.85 -11.90
N ALA A 90 2.49 17.34 -10.73
CA ALA A 90 1.33 16.50 -10.53
C ALA A 90 0.49 16.98 -9.35
N LEU A 91 -0.82 17.03 -9.55
CA LEU A 91 -1.81 17.24 -8.50
C LEU A 91 -2.64 15.97 -8.38
N SER A 92 -2.67 15.38 -7.19
CA SER A 92 -3.48 14.23 -6.87
C SER A 92 -4.49 14.57 -5.78
N LEU A 93 -5.75 14.23 -6.01
CA LEU A 93 -6.82 14.25 -5.03
C LEU A 93 -7.22 12.80 -4.79
N PHE A 94 -7.26 12.38 -3.54
CA PHE A 94 -7.66 11.04 -3.16
C PHE A 94 -8.63 11.10 -2.00
N SER A 95 -9.73 10.37 -2.11
CA SER A 95 -10.68 10.17 -1.03
C SER A 95 -11.09 8.72 -0.99
N GLU A 96 -11.21 8.16 0.20
CA GLU A 96 -11.76 6.84 0.40
C GLU A 96 -12.51 6.78 1.72
N GLY A 97 -13.50 5.89 1.80
CA GLY A 97 -14.29 5.72 2.99
C GLY A 97 -15.00 4.38 3.05
N LYS A 98 -15.24 3.91 4.27
CA LYS A 98 -16.14 2.80 4.58
C LYS A 98 -17.21 3.28 5.55
N THR A 99 -18.46 2.98 5.22
CA THR A 99 -19.60 3.18 6.12
C THR A 99 -20.45 1.93 6.18
N THR A 100 -21.22 1.78 7.25
CA THR A 100 -22.14 0.66 7.45
C THR A 100 -23.53 1.23 7.65
N LEU A 101 -24.44 0.88 6.74
CA LEU A 101 -25.85 1.27 6.78
C LEU A 101 -26.67 0.02 7.12
N GLU A 102 -27.14 -0.07 8.36
CA GLU A 102 -27.83 -1.24 8.91
C GLU A 102 -27.02 -2.54 8.71
N LYS A 103 -27.39 -3.35 7.70
CA LYS A 103 -26.75 -4.63 7.36
C LYS A 103 -25.87 -4.56 6.11
N PHE A 104 -25.75 -3.38 5.51
CA PHE A 104 -24.96 -3.15 4.30
C PHE A 104 -23.67 -2.41 4.65
N ASN A 105 -22.54 -2.98 4.27
CA ASN A 105 -21.25 -2.32 4.32
C ASN A 105 -21.01 -1.69 2.95
N LEU A 106 -20.72 -0.39 2.94
CA LEU A 106 -20.46 0.39 1.74
C LEU A 106 -19.01 0.88 1.78
N TYR A 107 -18.28 0.63 0.70
CA TYR A 107 -16.94 1.15 0.48
C TYR A 107 -16.93 1.99 -0.79
N GLY A 108 -16.21 3.11 -0.75
CA GLY A 108 -15.97 3.96 -1.91
C GLY A 108 -14.57 4.52 -1.89
N SER A 109 -13.95 4.62 -3.06
CA SER A 109 -12.73 5.40 -3.27
C SER A 109 -12.78 6.18 -4.57
N PHE A 110 -12.23 7.38 -4.52
CA PHE A 110 -12.08 8.30 -5.63
C PHE A 110 -10.63 8.77 -5.68
N LYS A 111 -10.01 8.67 -6.87
CA LYS A 111 -8.67 9.18 -7.13
C LYS A 111 -8.70 10.00 -8.42
N TYR A 112 -8.26 11.25 -8.32
CA TYR A 112 -7.99 12.11 -9.45
C TYR A 112 -6.50 12.45 -9.47
N VAL A 113 -5.87 12.32 -10.62
CA VAL A 113 -4.47 12.71 -10.83
C VAL A 113 -4.38 13.52 -12.10
N ARG A 114 -3.91 14.77 -12.00
CA ARG A 114 -3.54 15.62 -13.13
C ARG A 114 -2.04 15.79 -13.13
N ALA A 115 -1.37 15.42 -14.21
CA ALA A 115 0.06 15.55 -14.37
C ALA A 115 0.40 16.31 -15.66
N THR A 116 1.41 17.18 -15.57
CA THR A 116 2.00 17.89 -16.70
C THR A 116 3.49 17.59 -16.76
N GLU A 117 3.97 17.26 -17.95
CA GLU A 117 5.35 16.89 -18.24
C GLU A 117 5.86 17.81 -19.37
N ASP A 118 7.05 18.40 -19.22
CA ASP A 118 7.55 19.39 -20.18
C ASP A 118 8.41 18.82 -21.33
N SER A 119 8.83 17.55 -21.24
CA SER A 119 9.89 17.03 -22.11
C SER A 119 9.90 15.50 -22.28
N THR A 120 8.82 14.87 -22.74
CA THR A 120 8.88 13.43 -23.09
C THR A 120 9.51 13.22 -24.46
N ARG A 121 10.84 13.08 -24.53
CA ARG A 121 11.53 12.66 -25.76
C ARG A 121 11.46 11.14 -25.88
N TRP A 122 11.10 10.64 -27.06
CA TRP A 122 11.10 9.20 -27.35
C TRP A 122 10.27 8.32 -26.39
N ALA A 123 9.28 8.91 -25.71
CA ALA A 123 8.51 8.26 -24.65
C ALA A 123 7.01 8.59 -24.71
N HIS A 124 6.49 8.84 -25.91
CA HIS A 124 5.04 8.89 -26.14
C HIS A 124 4.47 7.47 -26.06
N GLN A 125 4.39 6.95 -24.85
CA GLN A 125 3.69 5.73 -24.55
C GLN A 125 2.57 6.08 -23.58
N SER A 126 1.39 5.49 -23.80
CA SER A 126 0.46 5.29 -22.71
C SER A 126 1.18 4.46 -21.65
N ARG A 127 1.73 5.11 -20.61
CA ARG A 127 2.51 4.46 -19.51
C ARG A 127 1.73 3.37 -18.73
N LEU A 128 0.54 3.00 -19.20
CA LEU A 128 -0.32 1.92 -18.73
C LEU A 128 -0.01 0.57 -19.39
N ASN A 129 0.80 0.50 -20.45
CA ASN A 129 1.20 -0.76 -21.07
C ASN A 129 2.72 -0.83 -21.17
N THR A 130 3.39 -1.47 -20.22
CA THR A 130 4.86 -1.65 -20.20
C THR A 130 5.36 -2.63 -21.25
N ASN A 131 4.47 -3.37 -21.93
CA ASN A 131 4.83 -4.51 -22.77
C ASN A 131 4.90 -4.17 -24.27
N THR A 132 4.59 -2.94 -24.66
CA THR A 132 4.73 -2.50 -26.06
C THR A 132 6.10 -1.84 -26.29
N PRO A 133 6.95 -2.39 -27.17
CA PRO A 133 8.28 -1.83 -27.44
C PRO A 133 8.26 -0.62 -28.39
N TYR A 134 7.08 -0.17 -28.80
CA TYR A 134 6.90 0.91 -29.77
C TYR A 134 6.73 2.25 -29.06
N TYR A 135 7.66 3.16 -29.34
CA TYR A 135 7.64 4.53 -28.85
C TYR A 135 7.38 5.48 -30.00
N PHE A 136 6.41 6.39 -29.89
CA PHE A 136 6.37 7.51 -30.82
C PHE A 136 7.51 8.48 -30.49
N GLY A 137 8.47 8.55 -31.40
CA GLY A 137 9.65 9.39 -31.26
C GLY A 137 9.35 10.85 -31.59
N SER A 138 9.52 11.75 -30.63
CA SER A 138 9.64 13.18 -30.91
C SER A 138 11.07 13.64 -30.64
N ILE A 139 11.71 14.20 -31.67
CA ILE A 139 13.06 14.78 -31.58
C ILE A 139 13.06 16.01 -30.66
N LYS A 140 11.94 16.73 -30.56
CA LYS A 140 11.79 17.94 -29.73
C LYS A 140 11.00 17.63 -28.46
N ASN A 141 11.34 18.30 -27.36
CA ASN A 141 10.56 18.27 -26.12
C ASN A 141 9.11 18.64 -26.42
N ASN A 142 8.20 17.81 -25.93
CA ASN A 142 6.77 17.97 -26.13
C ASN A 142 6.08 18.13 -24.79
N HIS A 143 5.11 19.04 -24.75
CA HIS A 143 4.26 19.24 -23.59
C HIS A 143 3.21 18.13 -23.57
N TYR A 144 3.16 17.42 -22.46
CA TYR A 144 2.22 16.33 -22.24
C TYR A 144 1.41 16.59 -20.98
N GLU A 145 0.09 16.56 -21.11
CA GLU A 145 -0.83 16.68 -20.00
C GLU A 145 -1.69 15.43 -19.92
N ARG A 146 -1.94 14.96 -18.70
CA ARG A 146 -2.74 13.76 -18.46
C ARG A 146 -3.57 13.93 -17.21
N SER A 147 -4.83 13.57 -17.31
CA SER A 147 -5.79 13.54 -16.21
C SER A 147 -6.37 12.14 -16.11
N VAL A 148 -6.27 11.52 -14.94
CA VAL A 148 -6.78 10.17 -14.68
C VAL A 148 -7.75 10.22 -13.51
N TYR A 149 -8.92 9.64 -13.71
CA TYR A 149 -9.95 9.43 -12.71
C TYR A 149 -10.08 7.93 -12.46
N LYS A 150 -10.07 7.53 -11.18
CA LYS A 150 -10.35 6.17 -10.74
C LYS A 150 -11.42 6.23 -9.67
N ILE A 151 -12.48 5.46 -9.86
CA ILE A 151 -13.59 5.30 -8.91
C ILE A 151 -13.70 3.81 -8.63
N ASN A 152 -13.71 3.44 -7.36
CA ASN A 152 -14.02 2.07 -6.94
C ASN A 152 -15.15 2.17 -5.92
N ALA A 153 -16.18 1.37 -6.09
CA ALA A 153 -17.32 1.33 -5.19
C ALA A 153 -17.68 -0.12 -4.93
N ALA A 154 -17.97 -0.47 -3.69
CA ALA A 154 -18.36 -1.81 -3.32
C ALA A 154 -19.42 -1.80 -2.22
N VAL A 155 -20.31 -2.79 -2.27
CA VAL A 155 -21.32 -3.05 -1.26
C VAL A 155 -21.23 -4.51 -0.86
N SER A 156 -21.27 -4.80 0.44
CA SER A 156 -21.35 -6.15 0.96
C SER A 156 -22.41 -6.26 2.05
N ARG A 157 -23.00 -7.44 2.17
CA ARG A 157 -23.96 -7.78 3.22
C ARG A 157 -23.81 -9.23 3.61
N ALA A 158 -23.72 -9.49 4.91
CA ALA A 158 -23.86 -10.83 5.45
C ALA A 158 -25.30 -11.32 5.28
N MET A 159 -25.46 -12.49 4.65
CA MET A 159 -26.69 -13.28 4.64
C MET A 159 -26.57 -14.42 5.66
N ILE A 160 -27.69 -15.12 5.91
CA ILE A 160 -27.86 -16.32 6.75
C ILE A 160 -26.77 -16.49 7.84
N GLY A 161 -27.04 -15.94 9.02
CA GLY A 161 -26.21 -16.15 10.22
C GLY A 161 -24.77 -15.64 10.10
N ASP A 162 -24.55 -14.54 9.35
CA ASP A 162 -23.26 -13.88 9.14
C ASP A 162 -22.17 -14.74 8.47
N ASN A 163 -22.57 -15.90 7.94
CA ASN A 163 -21.67 -16.90 7.37
C ASN A 163 -21.61 -16.87 5.84
N LEU A 164 -22.55 -16.17 5.19
CA LEU A 164 -22.59 -16.06 3.73
C LEU A 164 -22.59 -14.59 3.29
N PRO A 165 -21.43 -13.95 3.13
CA PRO A 165 -21.38 -12.59 2.59
C PRO A 165 -21.74 -12.59 1.11
N ILE A 166 -22.61 -11.68 0.71
CA ILE A 166 -22.85 -11.34 -0.70
C ILE A 166 -22.27 -9.96 -0.92
N SER A 167 -21.53 -9.78 -2.01
CA SER A 167 -20.88 -8.51 -2.33
C SER A 167 -20.92 -8.20 -3.82
N LEU A 168 -21.00 -6.92 -4.14
CA LEU A 168 -20.90 -6.38 -5.48
C LEU A 168 -19.88 -5.23 -5.48
N GLY A 169 -19.00 -5.22 -6.48
CA GLY A 169 -18.00 -4.17 -6.66
C GLY A 169 -18.02 -3.62 -8.09
N VAL A 170 -17.71 -2.34 -8.24
CA VAL A 170 -17.58 -1.64 -9.51
C VAL A 170 -16.27 -0.86 -9.51
N ASP A 171 -15.44 -1.11 -10.50
CA ASP A 171 -14.20 -0.40 -10.75
C ASP A 171 -14.28 0.37 -12.07
N TYR A 172 -14.18 1.69 -11.99
CA TYR A 172 -14.24 2.58 -13.15
C TYR A 172 -12.98 3.42 -13.25
N ARG A 173 -12.39 3.48 -14.45
CA ARG A 173 -11.19 4.26 -14.73
C ARG A 173 -11.34 5.01 -16.03
N LEU A 174 -11.17 6.32 -15.97
CA LEU A 174 -11.18 7.21 -17.13
C LEU A 174 -9.85 7.97 -17.20
N GLY A 175 -9.20 7.95 -18.36
CA GLY A 175 -7.97 8.69 -18.59
C GLY A 175 -8.11 9.59 -19.80
N ASN A 176 -7.82 10.87 -19.64
CA ASN A 176 -7.64 11.81 -20.74
C ASN A 176 -6.16 12.19 -20.84
N HIS A 177 -5.67 12.33 -22.06
CA HIS A 177 -4.30 12.75 -22.34
C HIS A 177 -4.29 13.71 -23.51
N PHE A 178 -3.43 14.72 -23.42
CA PHE A 178 -3.29 15.77 -24.41
C PHE A 178 -1.81 16.02 -24.70
N SER A 179 -1.50 16.27 -25.97
CA SER A 179 -0.13 16.53 -26.41
C SER A 179 -0.10 17.55 -27.55
N ASN A 180 0.72 18.59 -27.40
CA ASN A 180 0.69 19.79 -28.25
C ASN A 180 1.36 19.63 -29.63
N LYS A 181 1.95 18.47 -29.98
CA LYS A 181 2.74 18.32 -31.22
C LYS A 181 2.51 17.06 -32.06
N CYS A 182 1.36 16.41 -31.97
CA CYS A 182 0.93 15.49 -33.03
C CYS A 182 0.29 16.30 -34.17
N ARG A 183 1.11 16.86 -35.06
CA ARG A 183 0.67 17.22 -36.41
C ARG A 183 0.93 15.98 -37.27
N LEU A 184 -0.14 15.30 -37.70
CA LEU A 184 -0.07 14.28 -38.75
C LEU A 184 0.52 14.89 -40.02
#